data_AF-A0A6H9TEV2-F1
#
_entry.id   AF-A0A6H9TEV2-F1
#
_cell.length_a   1.000
_cell.length_b   1.000
_cell.length_c   1.000
_cell.angle_alpha   90.00
_cell.angle_beta   90.00
_cell.angle_gamma   90.00
#
_symmetry.space_group_name_H-M   'P 1'
#
loop_
_entity.id
_entity.type
_entity.pdbx_description
1 polymer ?
#
loop_
_entity_poly.entity_id
_entity_poly.type
_entity_poly.pdbx_seq_one_letter_code
_entity_poly.pdbx_strand_id
1 'polypeptide(L)'
;MISLRNLSNPNLIGRRICELLDEEGMLTQAHLSLRFGVPRGTVSKYLKALTEEKYVYVASTISYSKQTPSKGMRRGEIQLYARTDKPLPVDQVERRELDATELHAIMASLVQRGK
;
A
#
# COMPACT_ATOMS: atom_id res chain seq x y z
N MET A 1 -1.78 -9.40 8.67
CA MET A 1 -0.87 -8.23 8.52
C MET A 1 -0.53 -8.15 7.04
N ILE A 2 -0.70 -7.00 6.37
CA ILE A 2 -0.28 -6.86 4.97
C ILE A 2 1.25 -6.76 4.96
N SER A 3 1.90 -7.51 4.08
CA SER A 3 3.35 -7.47 3.93
C SER A 3 3.75 -6.40 2.92
N LEU A 4 4.68 -5.52 3.28
CA LEU A 4 5.29 -4.55 2.35
C LEU A 4 6.56 -5.09 1.68
N ARG A 5 6.82 -6.41 1.77
CA ARG A 5 8.00 -7.07 1.17
C ARG A 5 8.18 -6.81 -0.32
N ASN A 6 7.12 -6.43 -1.04
CA ASN A 6 7.15 -6.14 -2.47
C ASN A 6 6.84 -4.66 -2.79
N LEU A 7 7.23 -3.73 -1.91
CA LEU A 7 7.05 -2.30 -2.14
C LEU A 7 7.89 -1.77 -3.31
N SER A 8 8.80 -2.58 -3.88
CA SER A 8 9.45 -2.28 -5.17
C SER A 8 8.49 -2.35 -6.35
N ASN A 9 7.39 -3.12 -6.26
CA ASN A 9 6.43 -3.28 -7.33
C ASN A 9 5.53 -2.01 -7.49
N PRO A 10 5.56 -1.32 -8.64
CA PRO A 10 4.77 -0.12 -8.88
C PRO A 10 3.25 -0.37 -8.86
N ASN A 11 2.81 -1.61 -9.11
CA ASN A 11 1.39 -1.95 -9.09
C ASN A 11 0.86 -2.22 -7.67
N LEU A 12 1.73 -2.32 -6.66
CA LEU A 12 1.30 -2.52 -5.28
C LEU A 12 0.63 -1.25 -4.75
N ILE A 13 -0.56 -1.40 -4.16
CA ILE A 13 -1.32 -0.27 -3.60
C ILE A 13 -0.49 0.52 -2.58
N GLY A 14 0.32 -0.13 -1.76
CA GLY A 14 1.22 0.56 -0.82
C GLY A 14 2.21 1.50 -1.50
N ARG A 15 2.75 1.12 -2.66
CA ARG A 15 3.66 1.96 -3.45
C ARG A 15 2.93 3.14 -4.06
N ARG A 16 1.79 2.87 -4.71
CA ARG A 16 0.96 3.92 -5.33
C ARG A 16 0.45 4.94 -4.31
N ILE A 17 0.16 4.52 -3.07
CA ILE A 17 -0.15 5.45 -1.97
C ILE A 17 1.04 6.38 -1.72
N CYS A 18 2.26 5.84 -1.63
CA CYS A 18 3.46 6.63 -1.37
C CYS A 18 3.74 7.64 -2.50
N GLU A 19 3.64 7.20 -3.75
CA GLU A 19 3.84 8.05 -4.94
C GLU A 19 2.80 9.18 -4.98
N LEU A 20 1.52 8.87 -4.76
CA LEU A 20 0.47 9.88 -4.77
C LEU A 20 0.60 10.90 -3.62
N LEU A 21 1.05 10.47 -2.44
CA LEU A 21 1.33 11.38 -1.33
C LEU A 21 2.55 12.27 -1.59
N ASP A 22 3.50 11.82 -2.40
CA ASP A 22 4.64 12.62 -2.84
C ASP A 22 4.19 13.70 -3.84
N GLU A 23 3.29 13.34 -4.76
CA GLU A 23 2.73 14.22 -5.78
C GLU A 23 1.73 15.26 -5.23
N GLU A 24 0.79 14.83 -4.39
CA GLU A 24 -0.33 15.66 -3.94
C GLU A 24 -0.19 16.14 -2.47
N GLY A 25 0.86 15.70 -1.76
CA GLY A 25 1.13 16.06 -0.38
C GLY A 25 0.26 15.30 0.63
N MET A 26 -0.75 15.96 1.18
CA MET A 26 -1.54 15.42 2.30
C MET A 26 -2.90 14.89 1.87
N LEU A 27 -3.12 13.59 2.02
CA LEU A 27 -4.38 12.94 1.62
C LEU A 27 -5.03 12.15 2.75
N THR A 28 -6.36 12.07 2.70
CA THR A 28 -7.15 11.27 3.66
C THR A 28 -7.32 9.83 3.16
N GLN A 29 -7.59 8.90 4.08
CA GLN A 29 -7.97 7.52 3.73
C GLN A 29 -9.15 7.46 2.75
N ALA A 30 -10.12 8.36 2.88
CA ALA A 30 -11.29 8.42 2.01
C ALA A 30 -10.91 8.84 0.58
N HIS A 31 -10.02 9.82 0.44
CA HIS A 31 -9.52 10.26 -0.85
C HIS A 31 -8.72 9.15 -1.55
N LEU A 32 -7.79 8.52 -0.84
CA LEU A 32 -7.00 7.38 -1.36
C LEU A 32 -7.90 6.22 -1.81
N SER A 33 -8.93 5.90 -1.03
CA SER A 33 -9.91 4.86 -1.36
C SER A 33 -10.66 5.16 -2.66
N LEU A 34 -11.09 6.42 -2.84
CA LEU A 34 -11.75 6.86 -4.07
C LEU A 34 -10.80 6.80 -5.27
N ARG A 35 -9.59 7.35 -5.13
CA ARG A 35 -8.59 7.45 -6.21
C ARG A 35 -8.17 6.09 -6.76
N PHE A 36 -8.03 5.09 -5.89
CA PHE A 36 -7.61 3.75 -6.29
C PHE A 36 -8.78 2.78 -6.54
N GLY A 37 -10.03 3.20 -6.28
CA GLY A 37 -11.20 2.33 -6.40
C GLY A 37 -11.18 1.12 -5.46
N VAL A 38 -10.48 1.23 -4.32
CA VAL A 38 -10.38 0.14 -3.33
C VAL A 38 -11.12 0.47 -2.03
N PRO A 39 -11.61 -0.53 -1.28
CA PRO A 39 -12.29 -0.29 -0.02
C PRO A 39 -11.41 0.45 1.00
N ARG A 40 -12.02 1.34 1.78
CA ARG A 40 -11.35 2.08 2.87
C ARG A 40 -10.61 1.16 3.82
N GLY A 41 -11.17 -0.01 4.17
CA GLY A 41 -10.51 -0.99 5.02
C GLY A 41 -9.20 -1.52 4.45
N THR A 42 -9.10 -1.68 3.13
CA THR A 42 -7.87 -2.06 2.44
C THR A 42 -6.83 -0.96 2.54
N VAL A 43 -7.22 0.29 2.24
CA VAL A 43 -6.33 1.46 2.38
C VAL A 43 -5.83 1.61 3.81
N SER A 44 -6.70 1.45 4.81
CA SER A 44 -6.31 1.52 6.23
C SER A 44 -5.22 0.52 6.60
N LYS A 45 -5.33 -0.72 6.12
CA LYS A 45 -4.31 -1.75 6.37
C LYS A 45 -2.97 -1.38 5.74
N TYR A 46 -2.97 -0.81 4.53
CA TYR A 46 -1.75 -0.31 3.89
C TYR A 46 -1.16 0.88 4.64
N LEU A 47 -1.97 1.89 4.97
CA LEU A 47 -1.50 3.07 5.72
C LEU A 47 -0.91 2.68 7.07
N LYS A 48 -1.52 1.73 7.78
CA LYS A 48 -0.97 1.20 9.04
C LYS A 48 0.41 0.58 8.82
N ALA A 49 0.55 -0.34 7.86
CA ALA A 49 1.84 -0.97 7.58
C ALA A 49 2.90 0.05 7.13
N LEU A 50 2.53 1.00 6.27
CA LEU A 50 3.43 2.05 5.80
C LEU A 50 3.86 3.00 6.92
N THR A 51 2.98 3.27 7.88
CA THR A 51 3.30 4.07 9.06
C THR A 51 4.25 3.31 9.99
N GLU A 52 3.98 2.02 10.25
CA GLU A 52 4.84 1.14 11.04
C GLU A 52 6.26 1.05 10.43
N GLU A 53 6.36 0.98 9.10
CA GLU A 53 7.63 0.97 8.37
C GLU A 53 8.20 2.37 8.06
N LYS A 54 7.58 3.45 8.56
CA LYS A 54 8.04 4.85 8.43
C LYS A 54 8.12 5.38 7.00
N TYR A 55 7.30 4.86 6.09
CA TYR A 55 7.13 5.44 4.75
C TYR A 55 6.10 6.59 4.75
N VAL A 56 5.12 6.55 5.64
CA VAL A 56 4.13 7.64 5.77
C VAL A 56 3.95 7.99 7.24
N TYR A 57 3.35 9.14 7.50
CA TYR A 57 2.96 9.54 8.85
C TYR A 57 1.64 10.31 8.82
N VAL A 58 0.98 10.43 9.97
CA VAL A 58 -0.19 11.30 10.13
C VAL A 58 0.31 12.72 10.33
N ALA A 59 0.14 13.55 9.30
CA ALA A 59 0.60 14.94 9.30
C ALA A 59 -0.33 15.87 10.08
N SER A 60 -1.63 15.60 10.01
CA SER A 60 -2.63 16.35 10.76
C SER A 60 -3.92 15.56 10.94
N THR A 61 -4.78 16.05 11.83
CA THR A 61 -6.11 15.49 12.06
C THR A 61 -7.16 16.59 11.95
N ILE A 62 -8.23 16.31 11.21
CA ILE A 62 -9.40 17.19 11.10
C ILE A 62 -10.50 16.62 11.99
N SER A 63 -10.84 17.34 13.05
CA SER A 63 -11.99 17.01 13.89
C SER A 63 -13.28 17.50 13.25
N TYR A 64 -14.32 16.66 13.28
CA TYR A 64 -15.64 17.05 12.80
C TYR A 64 -16.72 16.68 13.81
N SER A 65 -17.81 17.46 13.75
CA SER A 65 -19.05 17.10 14.41
C SER A 65 -20.18 17.19 13.38
N LYS A 66 -21.07 16.20 13.41
CA LYS A 66 -22.24 16.16 12.55
C LYS A 66 -23.45 15.81 13.41
N GLN A 67 -24.41 16.72 13.42
CA GLN A 67 -25.70 16.47 14.02
C GLN A 67 -26.52 15.56 13.09
N THR A 68 -27.04 14.47 13.64
CA THR A 68 -27.91 13.54 12.91
C THR A 68 -29.25 13.43 13.64
N PRO A 69 -30.40 13.58 12.96
CA PRO A 69 -31.71 13.59 13.61
C PRO A 69 -31.99 12.34 14.45
N SER A 70 -31.50 11.18 14.00
CA SER A 70 -31.78 9.88 14.61
C SER A 70 -30.72 9.39 15.61
N LYS A 71 -29.53 10.00 15.65
CA LYS A 71 -28.39 9.51 16.48
C LYS A 71 -27.70 10.59 17.30
N GLY A 72 -28.27 11.79 17.39
CA GLY A 72 -27.68 12.91 18.11
C GLY A 72 -26.41 13.46 17.44
N MET A 73 -25.55 14.10 18.23
CA MET A 73 -24.28 14.68 17.78
C MET A 73 -23.21 13.60 17.64
N ARG A 74 -22.76 13.32 16.41
CA ARG A 74 -21.60 12.46 16.14
C ARG A 74 -20.35 13.30 16.04
N ARG A 75 -19.30 12.91 16.75
CA ARG A 75 -17.96 13.51 16.65
C ARG A 75 -17.01 12.48 16.06
N GLY A 76 -16.04 12.92 15.28
CA GLY A 76 -15.04 12.04 14.70
C GLY A 76 -13.81 12.82 14.24
N GLU A 77 -12.80 12.07 13.84
CA GLU A 77 -11.52 12.58 13.40
C GLU A 77 -11.18 12.00 12.03
N ILE A 78 -10.63 12.82 11.16
CA ILE A 78 -10.13 12.44 9.84
C ILE A 78 -8.63 12.69 9.83
N GLN A 79 -7.87 11.62 9.68
CA GLN A 79 -6.41 11.70 9.56
C GLN A 79 -6.00 12.07 8.14
N LEU A 80 -5.08 13.03 8.04
CA LEU A 80 -4.35 13.38 6.83
C LEU A 80 -2.96 12.75 6.90
N TYR A 81 -2.64 11.96 5.89
CA TYR A 81 -1.37 11.25 5.79
C TYR A 81 -0.46 12.00 4.82
N ALA A 82 0.83 12.00 5.09
CA ALA A 82 1.87 12.55 4.22
C ALA A 82 3.02 11.54 4.05
N ARG A 83 3.80 11.75 2.98
CA ARG A 83 4.99 10.96 2.67
C ARG A 83 6.17 11.38 3.54
N THR A 84 6.99 10.42 3.97
CA THR A 84 8.31 10.70 4.55
C THR A 84 9.40 10.71 3.48
N ASP A 85 10.56 11.31 3.77
CA ASP A 85 11.72 11.30 2.87
C ASP A 85 12.41 9.92 2.74
N LYS A 86 11.91 8.89 3.45
CA LYS A 86 12.47 7.54 3.36
C LYS A 86 12.33 7.02 1.91
N PRO A 87 13.41 6.65 1.20
CA PRO A 87 13.30 6.21 -0.19
C PRO A 87 12.50 4.90 -0.32
N LEU A 88 11.75 4.75 -1.41
CA LEU A 88 11.11 3.48 -1.74
C LEU A 88 12.16 2.47 -2.22
N PRO A 89 12.03 1.18 -1.88
CA PRO A 89 12.91 0.16 -2.45
C PRO A 89 12.76 0.13 -3.97
N VAL A 90 13.88 0.06 -4.67
CA VAL A 90 13.94 -0.14 -6.12
C VAL A 90 14.01 -1.63 -6.38
N ASP A 91 13.35 -2.12 -7.42
CA ASP A 91 13.41 -3.55 -7.79
C ASP A 91 14.86 -3.86 -8.24
N GLN A 92 15.68 -4.37 -7.32
CA GLN A 92 17.05 -4.83 -7.62
C GLN A 92 17.07 -6.28 -8.13
N VAL A 93 15.91 -6.82 -8.50
CA VAL A 93 15.87 -8.12 -9.16
C VAL A 93 16.31 -7.88 -10.60
N GLU A 94 17.60 -8.10 -10.87
CA GLU A 94 17.99 -8.64 -12.17
C GLU A 94 17.10 -9.85 -12.42
N ARG A 95 15.99 -9.64 -13.12
CA ARG A 95 15.16 -10.73 -13.61
C ARG A 95 16.03 -11.41 -14.66
N ARG A 96 16.88 -12.33 -14.21
CA ARG A 96 17.56 -13.24 -15.11
C ARG A 96 16.45 -14.01 -15.81
N GLU A 97 16.20 -13.64 -17.05
CA GLU A 97 15.33 -14.44 -17.92
C GLU A 97 15.97 -15.82 -17.98
N LEU A 98 15.21 -16.82 -17.54
CA LEU A 98 15.63 -18.21 -17.69
C LEU A 98 15.58 -18.51 -19.17
N ASP A 99 16.67 -19.04 -19.70
CA ASP A 99 16.62 -19.57 -21.06
C ASP A 99 15.74 -20.83 -21.11
N ALA A 100 15.35 -21.23 -22.32
CA ALA A 100 14.46 -22.37 -22.52
C ALA A 100 15.03 -23.68 -21.92
N THR A 101 16.35 -23.79 -21.83
CA THR A 101 17.07 -24.96 -21.30
C THR A 101 16.97 -25.00 -19.78
N GLU A 102 17.17 -23.86 -19.13
CA GLU A 102 17.06 -23.72 -17.68
C GLU A 102 15.62 -23.95 -17.21
N LEU A 103 14.64 -23.41 -17.95
CA LEU A 103 13.23 -23.66 -17.66
C LEU A 103 12.88 -25.15 -17.82
N HIS A 104 13.34 -25.78 -18.90
CA HIS A 104 13.11 -27.21 -19.14
C HIS A 104 13.71 -28.09 -18.04
N ALA A 105 14.93 -27.79 -17.59
CA ALA A 105 15.59 -28.53 -16.51
C ALA A 105 14.80 -28.45 -15.19
N ILE A 106 14.30 -27.27 -14.83
CA ILE A 106 13.46 -27.08 -13.64
C ILE A 106 12.17 -27.89 -13.76
N MET A 107 11.46 -27.77 -14.88
CA MET A 107 10.20 -28.49 -15.11
C MET A 107 10.40 -30.01 -15.05
N ALA A 108 11.45 -30.54 -15.68
CA ALA A 108 11.76 -31.96 -15.65
C ALA A 108 12.08 -32.46 -14.22
N SER A 109 12.81 -31.68 -13.43
CA SER A 109 13.16 -32.04 -12.05
C SER A 109 11.95 -32.12 -11.11
N LEU A 110 10.93 -31.28 -11.33
CA LEU A 110 9.68 -31.28 -10.57
C LEU A 110 8.82 -32.52 -10.88
N VAL A 111 8.78 -32.93 -12.14
CA VAL A 111 8.05 -34.13 -12.57
C VAL A 111 8.67 -35.41 -12.02
N GLN A 112 10.00 -35.47 -11.88
CA GLN A 112 10.69 -36.64 -11.32
C GLN A 112 10.54 -36.80 -9.81
N ARG A 113 10.33 -35.70 -9.06
CA ARG A 113 10.11 -35.74 -7.60
C ARG A 113 8.68 -36.10 -7.18
N GLY A 114 7.75 -36.15 -8.13
CA GLY A 114 6.34 -36.49 -7.88
C GLY A 114 5.99 -37.96 -8.10
N LYS A 115 6.97 -38.85 -8.28
CA LYS A 115 6.79 -40.30 -8.41
C LYS A 115 7.40 -41.04 -7.24
#